data_AF-A0A2U3L1L9-F1
#
_entry.id   AF-A0A2U3L1L9-F1
#
_cell.length_a   1.000
_cell.length_b   1.000
_cell.length_c   1.000
_cell.angle_alpha   90.00
_cell.angle_beta   90.00
_cell.angle_gamma   90.00
#
_symmetry.space_group_name_H-M   'P 1'
#
loop_
_entity.id
_entity.type
_entity.pdbx_description
1 polymer ?
#
loop_
_entity_poly.entity_id
_entity_poly.type
_entity_poly.pdbx_seq_one_letter_code
_entity_poly.pdbx_strand_id
1 'polypeptide(L)'
;MGLGAAPDMEIIGVAADTKYNGLRAPVPNTLYVPIDQFPPGPARTLHVRTSAEPARLAAAVREQVRAIDPNLPVKMRPFSELVDANLVQERLIATLSGFFGGLALLLASIGLYGVMAYNVERRTREIGIRMSLGAGRRDVLWMVLRNCLAMVAAGVAIGVPATVWLSRLIARQLFGIAPGDPATIAAAAVTMTLVGALAGYLPARRAANVDPMVALRYE
;
A
#
# COMPACT_ATOMS: atom_id res chain seq x y z
N MET A 1 -43.42 -2.45 -26.70
CA MET A 1 -44.37 -2.53 -25.58
C MET A 1 -44.23 -1.21 -24.83
N GLY A 2 -45.22 -0.32 -24.92
CA GLY A 2 -45.12 1.05 -24.40
C GLY A 2 -44.89 1.05 -22.90
N LEU A 3 -43.99 1.92 -22.44
CA LEU A 3 -43.81 2.23 -21.02
C LEU A 3 -45.11 2.88 -20.53
N GLY A 4 -46.07 2.06 -20.09
CA GLY A 4 -47.17 2.51 -19.26
C GLY A 4 -46.61 3.25 -18.04
N ALA A 5 -47.33 4.27 -17.59
CA ALA A 5 -46.93 5.17 -16.49
C ALA A 5 -46.17 4.39 -15.41
N ALA A 6 -44.98 4.88 -15.04
CA ALA A 6 -44.22 4.31 -13.95
C ALA A 6 -45.16 4.21 -12.74
N PRO A 7 -45.26 3.04 -12.07
CA PRO A 7 -46.11 2.92 -10.89
C PRO A 7 -45.74 4.03 -9.91
N ASP A 8 -46.73 4.67 -9.29
CA ASP A 8 -46.47 5.64 -8.24
C ASP A 8 -45.71 4.94 -7.11
N MET A 9 -44.46 5.35 -6.90
CA MET A 9 -43.57 4.79 -5.89
C MET A 9 -43.30 5.84 -4.82
N GLU A 10 -43.70 5.55 -3.59
CA GLU A 10 -43.39 6.40 -2.44
C GLU A 10 -42.01 6.01 -1.86
N ILE A 11 -41.13 7.00 -1.68
CA ILE A 11 -39.83 6.80 -1.03
C ILE A 11 -40.04 6.75 0.48
N ILE A 12 -40.07 5.55 1.03
CA ILE A 12 -40.24 5.31 2.48
C ILE A 12 -38.93 5.38 3.29
N GLY A 13 -37.77 5.43 2.62
CA GLY A 13 -36.48 5.47 3.28
C GLY A 13 -35.29 5.49 2.33
N VAL A 14 -34.12 5.80 2.87
CA VAL A 14 -32.85 5.83 2.15
C VAL A 14 -31.83 4.97 2.90
N ALA A 15 -31.23 4.02 2.19
CA ALA A 15 -30.15 3.18 2.71
C ALA A 15 -28.79 3.78 2.35
N ALA A 16 -27.76 3.48 3.14
CA ALA A 16 -26.40 3.89 2.86
C ALA A 16 -25.85 3.22 1.59
N ASP A 17 -24.98 3.94 0.89
CA ASP A 17 -24.33 3.46 -0.33
C ASP A 17 -23.61 2.14 -0.11
N THR A 18 -23.84 1.19 -1.02
CA THR A 18 -23.24 -0.16 -0.97
C THR A 18 -22.56 -0.49 -2.29
N LYS A 19 -21.31 -0.97 -2.22
CA LYS A 19 -20.53 -1.37 -3.40
C LYS A 19 -20.93 -2.77 -3.86
N TYR A 20 -21.61 -2.86 -5.01
CA TYR A 20 -22.09 -4.14 -5.57
C TYR A 20 -21.16 -4.76 -6.62
N ASN A 21 -20.49 -3.94 -7.43
CA ASN A 21 -19.75 -4.39 -8.62
C ASN A 21 -18.22 -4.39 -8.43
N GLY A 22 -17.77 -4.39 -7.17
CA GLY A 22 -16.35 -4.29 -6.79
C GLY A 22 -16.00 -2.98 -6.08
N LEU A 23 -14.84 -2.96 -5.44
CA LEU A 23 -14.39 -1.83 -4.60
C LEU A 23 -14.22 -0.53 -5.40
N ARG A 24 -13.76 -0.64 -6.65
CA ARG A 24 -13.47 0.48 -7.55
C ARG A 24 -14.65 0.91 -8.42
N ALA A 25 -15.70 0.11 -8.49
CA ALA A 25 -16.87 0.45 -9.30
C ALA A 25 -17.65 1.62 -8.65
N PRO A 26 -18.25 2.53 -9.44
CA PRO A 26 -19.19 3.50 -8.91
C PRO A 26 -20.36 2.76 -8.24
N VAL A 27 -20.92 3.37 -7.19
CA VAL A 27 -22.12 2.84 -6.54
C VAL A 27 -23.25 2.93 -7.55
N PRO A 28 -23.84 1.80 -7.99
CA PRO A 28 -24.92 1.86 -8.96
C PRO A 28 -26.17 2.45 -8.29
N ASN A 29 -26.98 3.17 -9.07
CA ASN A 29 -28.31 3.59 -8.63
C ASN A 29 -29.11 2.33 -8.26
N THR A 30 -29.37 2.15 -6.97
CA THR A 30 -29.95 0.92 -6.42
C THR A 30 -31.28 1.24 -5.77
N LEU A 31 -32.34 0.58 -6.21
CA LEU A 31 -33.67 0.66 -5.63
C LEU A 31 -33.95 -0.64 -4.87
N TYR A 32 -34.40 -0.51 -3.62
CA TYR A 32 -34.89 -1.64 -2.83
C TYR A 32 -36.41 -1.64 -2.90
N VAL A 33 -36.98 -2.73 -3.42
CA VAL A 33 -38.42 -2.87 -3.58
C VAL A 33 -38.91 -4.12 -2.86
N PRO A 34 -40.13 -4.10 -2.26
CA PRO A 34 -40.72 -5.29 -1.67
C PRO A 34 -40.95 -6.36 -2.73
N ILE A 35 -40.53 -7.60 -2.44
CA ILE A 35 -40.63 -8.73 -3.37
C ILE A 35 -42.09 -9.05 -3.74
N ASP A 36 -43.03 -8.78 -2.84
CA ASP A 36 -44.46 -9.05 -3.03
C ASP A 36 -45.11 -8.07 -4.02
N GLN A 37 -44.57 -6.85 -4.12
CA GLN A 37 -45.06 -5.81 -5.03
C GLN A 37 -44.37 -5.85 -6.39
N PHE A 38 -43.09 -6.23 -6.40
CA PHE A 38 -42.27 -6.35 -7.61
C PHE A 38 -41.66 -7.76 -7.68
N PRO A 39 -42.41 -8.75 -8.20
CA PRO A 39 -41.92 -10.10 -8.34
C PRO A 39 -40.66 -10.12 -9.22
N PRO A 40 -39.54 -10.67 -8.73
CA PRO A 40 -38.30 -10.69 -9.50
C PRO A 40 -38.44 -11.63 -10.71
N GLY A 41 -37.61 -11.38 -11.73
CA GLY A 41 -37.49 -12.26 -12.90
C GLY A 41 -37.00 -13.68 -12.55
N PRO A 42 -36.77 -14.54 -13.57
CA PRO A 42 -36.51 -15.97 -13.37
C PRO A 42 -35.24 -16.30 -12.59
N ALA A 43 -34.30 -15.37 -12.42
CA ALA A 43 -33.10 -15.56 -11.60
C ALA A 43 -33.34 -15.12 -10.15
N ARG A 44 -33.51 -16.10 -9.24
CA ARG A 44 -33.66 -15.86 -7.80
C ARG A 44 -32.34 -16.06 -7.07
N THR A 45 -31.85 -15.00 -6.43
CA THR A 45 -30.73 -15.08 -5.49
C THR A 45 -31.26 -14.91 -4.08
N LEU A 46 -31.06 -15.92 -3.22
CA LEU A 46 -31.43 -15.87 -1.82
C LEU A 46 -30.18 -15.59 -0.98
N HIS A 47 -30.20 -14.50 -0.22
CA HIS A 47 -29.16 -14.21 0.77
C HIS A 47 -29.57 -14.77 2.13
N VAL A 48 -28.75 -15.64 2.69
CA VAL A 48 -28.98 -16.23 4.01
C VAL A 48 -27.88 -15.77 4.95
N ARG A 49 -28.24 -15.11 6.04
CA ARG A 49 -27.32 -14.77 7.13
C ARG A 49 -27.37 -15.89 8.16
N THR A 50 -26.21 -16.42 8.51
CA THR A 50 -26.06 -17.46 9.54
C THR A 50 -24.83 -17.22 10.40
N SER A 51 -24.87 -17.67 11.65
CA SER A 51 -23.72 -17.76 12.54
C SER A 51 -23.01 -19.11 12.45
N ALA A 52 -23.59 -20.11 11.77
CA ALA A 52 -23.02 -21.43 11.59
C ALA A 52 -22.03 -21.49 10.42
N GLU A 53 -21.22 -22.55 10.36
CA GLU A 53 -20.27 -22.77 9.28
C GLU A 53 -20.98 -22.81 7.90
N PRO A 54 -20.64 -21.93 6.94
CA PRO A 54 -21.36 -21.79 5.67
C PRO A 54 -21.47 -23.09 4.88
N ALA A 55 -20.45 -23.95 4.95
CA ALA A 55 -20.42 -25.24 4.27
C ALA A 55 -21.52 -26.20 4.77
N ARG A 56 -21.78 -26.21 6.08
CA ARG A 56 -22.84 -27.06 6.68
C ARG A 56 -24.22 -26.55 6.33
N LEU A 57 -24.44 -25.24 6.39
CA LEU A 57 -25.70 -24.65 5.96
C LEU A 57 -25.95 -24.91 4.48
N ALA A 58 -24.93 -24.76 3.63
CA ALA A 58 -25.05 -25.00 2.20
C ALA A 58 -25.43 -26.45 1.89
N ALA A 59 -24.88 -27.42 2.62
CA ALA A 59 -25.26 -28.83 2.50
C ALA A 59 -26.73 -29.05 2.88
N ALA A 60 -27.15 -28.53 4.04
CA ALA A 60 -28.53 -28.67 4.53
C ALA A 60 -29.56 -28.02 3.59
N VAL A 61 -29.30 -26.81 3.10
CA VAL A 61 -30.19 -26.13 2.16
C VAL A 61 -30.25 -26.88 0.83
N ARG A 62 -29.13 -27.45 0.35
CA ARG A 62 -29.10 -28.20 -0.90
C ARG A 62 -29.95 -29.47 -0.82
N GLU A 63 -29.92 -30.15 0.32
CA GLU A 63 -30.76 -31.32 0.58
C GLU A 63 -32.25 -30.95 0.56
N GLN A 64 -32.63 -29.87 1.24
CA GLN A 64 -34.02 -29.38 1.25
C GLN A 64 -34.50 -28.96 -0.15
N VAL A 65 -33.66 -28.26 -0.92
CA VAL A 65 -34.06 -27.88 -2.29
C VAL A 65 -34.20 -29.11 -3.19
N ARG A 66 -33.31 -30.11 -3.07
CA ARG A 66 -33.44 -31.36 -3.82
C ARG A 66 -34.71 -32.13 -3.48
N ALA A 67 -35.17 -32.07 -2.22
CA ALA A 67 -36.42 -32.70 -1.81
C ALA A 67 -37.66 -32.03 -2.44
N ILE A 68 -37.57 -30.73 -2.74
CA ILE A 68 -38.64 -29.97 -3.40
C ILE A 68 -38.59 -30.19 -4.92
N ASP A 69 -37.42 -30.00 -5.53
CA ASP A 69 -37.21 -30.16 -6.97
C ASP A 69 -35.77 -30.64 -7.26
N PRO A 70 -35.57 -31.91 -7.67
CA PRO A 70 -34.25 -32.45 -8.02
C PRO A 70 -33.59 -31.79 -9.23
N ASN A 71 -34.38 -31.18 -10.12
CA ASN A 71 -33.90 -30.58 -11.37
C ASN A 71 -33.47 -29.12 -11.20
N LEU A 72 -33.66 -28.51 -10.03
CA LEU A 72 -33.34 -27.11 -9.80
C LEU A 72 -31.82 -26.92 -9.57
N PRO A 73 -31.10 -26.19 -10.44
CA PRO A 73 -29.68 -25.97 -10.28
C PRO A 73 -29.42 -24.90 -9.20
N VAL A 74 -29.02 -25.32 -8.00
CA VAL A 74 -28.66 -24.41 -6.91
C VAL A 74 -27.15 -24.20 -6.84
N LYS A 75 -26.69 -22.99 -7.14
CA LYS A 75 -25.32 -22.55 -6.87
C LYS A 75 -25.29 -21.79 -5.55
N MET A 76 -24.54 -22.29 -4.58
CA MET A 76 -24.31 -21.62 -3.30
C MET A 76 -22.85 -21.20 -3.23
N ARG A 77 -22.61 -19.93 -2.88
CA ARG A 77 -21.27 -19.41 -2.64
C ARG A 77 -21.30 -18.61 -1.33
N PRO A 78 -20.37 -18.87 -0.41
CA PRO A 78 -20.26 -18.03 0.78
C PRO A 78 -19.88 -16.61 0.35
N PHE A 79 -20.40 -15.62 1.08
CA PHE A 79 -20.12 -14.22 0.76
C PHE A 79 -18.62 -13.88 0.89
N SER A 80 -17.87 -14.61 1.73
CA SER A 80 -16.42 -14.47 1.85
C SER A 80 -15.69 -14.75 0.53
N GLU A 81 -16.10 -15.76 -0.23
CA GLU A 81 -15.47 -16.09 -1.51
C GLU A 81 -15.70 -15.01 -2.58
N LEU A 82 -16.86 -14.35 -2.53
CA LEU A 82 -17.15 -13.18 -3.37
C LEU A 82 -16.25 -12.00 -2.98
N VAL A 83 -16.03 -11.76 -1.68
CA VAL A 83 -15.11 -10.72 -1.20
C VAL A 83 -13.67 -11.04 -1.60
N ASP A 84 -13.22 -12.27 -1.38
CA ASP A 84 -11.86 -12.70 -1.69
C ASP A 84 -11.55 -12.59 -3.18
N ALA A 85 -12.48 -13.00 -4.05
CA ALA A 85 -12.33 -12.86 -5.50
C ALA A 85 -12.16 -11.41 -5.95
N ASN A 86 -12.80 -10.46 -5.27
CA ASN A 86 -12.65 -9.03 -5.55
C ASN A 86 -11.32 -8.46 -5.01
N LEU A 87 -10.69 -9.11 -4.03
CA LEU A 87 -9.44 -8.65 -3.42
C LEU A 87 -8.17 -9.22 -4.06
N VAL A 88 -8.26 -10.30 -4.85
CA VAL A 88 -7.07 -10.93 -5.47
C VAL A 88 -6.26 -9.92 -6.30
N GLN A 89 -6.93 -9.15 -7.16
CA GLN A 89 -6.26 -8.18 -8.01
C GLN A 89 -5.60 -7.06 -7.19
N GLU A 90 -6.28 -6.58 -6.14
CA GLU A 90 -5.73 -5.56 -5.25
C GLU A 90 -4.50 -6.06 -4.49
N ARG A 91 -4.58 -7.27 -3.93
CA ARG A 91 -3.45 -7.91 -3.24
C ARG A 91 -2.27 -8.12 -4.16
N LEU A 92 -2.50 -8.53 -5.41
CA LEU A 92 -1.44 -8.76 -6.38
C LEU A 92 -0.70 -7.45 -6.71
N ILE A 93 -1.44 -6.37 -6.99
CA ILE A 93 -0.85 -5.05 -7.22
C ILE A 93 -0.07 -4.58 -5.98
N ALA A 94 -0.67 -4.66 -4.78
CA ALA A 94 -0.01 -4.26 -3.54
C ALA A 94 1.27 -5.07 -3.28
N THR A 95 1.25 -6.38 -3.52
CA THR A 95 2.40 -7.27 -3.32
C THR A 95 3.52 -6.93 -4.30
N LEU A 96 3.21 -6.75 -5.59
CA LEU A 96 4.21 -6.39 -6.60
C LEU A 96 4.78 -4.99 -6.35
N SER A 97 3.94 -4.01 -6.01
CA SER A 97 4.37 -2.66 -5.64
C SER A 97 5.26 -2.68 -4.41
N GLY A 98 4.92 -3.47 -3.39
CA GLY A 98 5.74 -3.67 -2.20
C GLY A 98 7.10 -4.30 -2.53
N PHE A 99 7.11 -5.32 -3.38
CA PHE A 99 8.34 -5.97 -3.84
C PHE A 99 9.26 -4.99 -4.59
N PHE A 100 8.74 -4.27 -5.58
CA PHE A 100 9.53 -3.28 -6.33
C PHE A 100 9.96 -2.09 -5.48
N GLY A 101 9.10 -1.63 -4.55
CA GLY A 101 9.45 -0.60 -3.57
C GLY A 101 10.61 -1.04 -2.67
N GLY A 102 10.58 -2.27 -2.17
CA GLY A 102 11.66 -2.86 -1.40
C GLY A 102 12.96 -2.98 -2.19
N LEU A 103 12.89 -3.42 -3.46
CA LEU A 103 14.04 -3.52 -4.34
C LEU A 103 14.66 -2.14 -4.64
N ALA A 104 13.82 -1.14 -4.92
CA ALA A 104 14.26 0.24 -5.14
C ALA A 104 14.93 0.83 -3.89
N LEU A 105 14.37 0.57 -2.71
CA LEU A 105 14.96 1.00 -1.44
C LEU A 105 16.33 0.34 -1.19
N LEU A 106 16.46 -0.95 -1.49
CA LEU A 106 17.74 -1.67 -1.41
C LEU A 106 18.79 -1.09 -2.36
N LEU A 107 18.43 -0.86 -3.62
CA LEU A 107 19.33 -0.25 -4.61
C LEU A 107 19.73 1.17 -4.21
N ALA A 108 18.78 1.98 -3.73
CA ALA A 108 19.06 3.32 -3.21
C ALA A 108 20.02 3.27 -2.01
N SER A 109 19.85 2.30 -1.12
CA SER A 109 20.73 2.11 0.04
C SER A 109 22.15 1.75 -0.36
N ILE A 110 22.32 0.87 -1.35
CA ILE A 110 23.62 0.49 -1.91
C ILE A 110 24.30 1.70 -2.57
N GLY A 111 23.54 2.45 -3.38
CA GLY A 111 24.05 3.67 -4.02
C GLY A 111 24.49 4.73 -3.01
N LEU A 112 23.68 4.97 -1.98
CA LEU A 112 24.01 5.89 -0.89
C LEU A 112 25.26 5.43 -0.14
N TYR A 113 25.38 4.13 0.20
CA TYR A 113 26.58 3.58 0.81
C TYR A 113 27.82 3.82 -0.07
N GLY A 114 27.74 3.54 -1.38
CA GLY A 114 28.85 3.74 -2.31
C GLY A 114 29.30 5.20 -2.40
N VAL A 115 28.35 6.13 -2.56
CA VAL A 115 28.64 7.57 -2.59
C VAL A 115 29.24 8.06 -1.27
N MET A 116 28.73 7.57 -0.13
CA MET A 116 29.24 7.96 1.19
C MET A 116 30.62 7.38 1.48
N ALA A 117 30.85 6.11 1.14
CA ALA A 117 32.16 5.48 1.25
C ALA A 117 33.22 6.22 0.40
N TYR A 118 32.88 6.57 -0.85
CA TYR A 118 33.75 7.33 -1.73
C TYR A 118 34.07 8.74 -1.18
N ASN A 119 33.06 9.43 -0.65
CA ASN A 119 33.25 10.76 -0.05
C ASN A 119 34.12 10.71 1.21
N VAL A 120 33.96 9.67 2.05
CA VAL A 120 34.81 9.43 3.22
C VAL A 120 36.25 9.21 2.79
N GLU A 121 36.48 8.32 1.81
CA GLU A 121 37.82 7.97 1.33
C GLU A 121 38.56 9.21 0.79
N ARG A 122 37.91 10.03 -0.03
CA ARG A 122 38.47 11.32 -0.51
C ARG A 122 38.80 12.31 0.61
N ARG A 123 38.06 12.28 1.72
CA ARG A 123 38.23 13.21 2.86
C ARG A 123 39.04 12.64 4.01
N THR A 124 39.61 11.43 3.86
CA THR A 124 40.38 10.75 4.92
C THR A 124 41.52 11.61 5.45
N ARG A 125 42.22 12.36 4.57
CA ARG A 125 43.32 13.24 4.96
C ARG A 125 42.87 14.40 5.86
N GLU A 126 41.76 15.06 5.51
CA GLU A 126 41.17 16.13 6.32
C GLU A 126 40.66 15.60 7.67
N ILE A 127 40.03 14.42 7.65
CA ILE A 127 39.51 13.75 8.85
C ILE A 127 40.68 13.38 9.79
N GLY A 128 41.78 12.86 9.24
CA GLY A 128 43.00 12.55 9.98
C GLY A 128 43.64 13.78 10.64
N ILE A 129 43.73 14.91 9.92
CA ILE A 129 44.23 16.18 10.47
C ILE A 129 43.32 16.70 11.59
N ARG A 130 41.99 16.62 11.44
CA ARG A 130 41.07 17.05 12.51
C ARG A 130 41.18 16.16 13.75
N MET A 131 41.30 14.84 13.56
CA MET A 131 41.48 13.89 14.66
C MET A 131 42.82 14.12 15.38
N SER A 132 43.91 14.46 14.67
CA SER A 132 45.19 14.78 15.30
C SER A 132 45.18 16.12 16.05
N LEU A 133 44.33 17.06 15.63
CA LEU A 133 44.06 18.31 16.35
C LEU A 133 43.08 18.15 17.53
N GLY A 134 42.65 16.92 17.85
CA GLY A 134 41.84 16.60 19.02
C GLY A 134 40.32 16.50 18.78
N ALA A 135 39.86 16.51 17.52
CA ALA A 135 38.45 16.28 17.23
C ALA A 135 38.01 14.87 17.67
N GLY A 136 36.86 14.76 18.33
CA GLY A 136 36.36 13.49 18.82
C GLY A 136 35.79 12.63 17.68
N ARG A 137 35.78 11.30 17.88
CA ARG A 137 35.13 10.35 16.95
C ARG A 137 33.66 10.70 16.67
N ARG A 138 32.96 11.31 17.64
CA ARG A 138 31.57 11.78 17.50
C ARG A 138 31.44 12.94 16.51
N ASP A 139 32.41 13.84 16.46
CA ASP A 139 32.38 15.01 15.57
C ASP A 139 32.54 14.58 14.11
N VAL A 140 33.43 13.62 13.86
CA VAL A 140 33.61 13.02 12.53
C VAL A 140 32.36 12.25 12.12
N LEU A 141 31.80 11.44 13.02
CA LEU A 141 30.59 10.66 12.75
C LEU A 141 29.40 11.57 12.42
N TRP A 142 29.20 12.65 13.19
CA TRP A 142 28.15 13.63 12.97
C TRP A 142 28.33 14.40 11.66
N MET A 143 29.58 14.77 11.33
CA MET A 143 29.88 15.44 10.06
C MET A 143 29.48 14.59 8.84
N VAL A 144 29.80 13.29 8.86
CA VAL A 144 29.43 12.36 7.78
C VAL A 144 27.92 12.14 7.76
N LEU A 145 27.30 11.88 8.92
CA LEU A 145 25.85 11.70 9.01
C LEU A 145 25.06 12.93 8.55
N ARG A 146 25.53 14.15 8.82
CA ARG A 146 24.87 15.38 8.36
C ARG A 146 24.80 15.47 6.84
N ASN A 147 25.87 15.07 6.15
CA ASN A 147 25.87 15.02 4.68
C ASN A 147 24.90 13.95 4.16
N CYS A 148 24.85 12.80 4.84
CA CYS A 148 23.89 11.74 4.52
C CYS A 148 22.44 12.24 4.67
N LEU A 149 22.14 12.86 5.82
CA LEU A 149 20.82 13.39 6.13
C LEU A 149 20.43 14.51 5.16
N ALA A 150 21.37 15.36 4.72
CA ALA A 150 21.11 16.38 3.72
C ALA A 150 20.72 15.78 2.36
N MET A 151 21.43 14.73 1.90
CA MET A 151 21.08 14.02 0.67
C MET A 151 19.70 13.37 0.76
N VAL A 152 19.41 12.71 1.88
CA VAL A 152 18.10 12.08 2.12
C VAL A 152 17.00 13.15 2.17
N ALA A 153 17.22 14.26 2.88
CA ALA A 153 16.26 15.35 2.97
C ALA A 153 15.97 15.97 1.60
N ALA A 154 16.99 16.16 0.75
CA ALA A 154 16.80 16.61 -0.61
C ALA A 154 15.97 15.60 -1.44
N GLY A 155 16.28 14.31 -1.30
CA GLY A 155 15.51 13.24 -1.93
C GLY A 155 14.03 13.22 -1.49
N VAL A 156 13.76 13.39 -0.19
CA VAL A 156 12.39 13.48 0.35
C VAL A 156 11.67 14.74 -0.13
N ALA A 157 12.36 15.90 -0.12
CA ALA A 157 11.81 17.17 -0.57
C ALA A 157 11.39 17.14 -2.05
N ILE A 158 12.06 16.35 -2.89
CA ILE A 158 11.72 16.15 -4.30
C ILE A 158 10.67 15.02 -4.45
N GLY A 159 10.86 13.92 -3.73
CA GLY A 159 10.04 12.72 -3.83
C GLY A 159 8.60 12.91 -3.35
N VAL A 160 8.37 13.69 -2.29
CA VAL A 160 7.03 13.95 -1.77
C VAL A 160 6.17 14.70 -2.79
N PRO A 161 6.58 15.85 -3.36
CA PRO A 161 5.84 16.51 -4.44
C PRO A 161 5.62 15.61 -5.66
N ALA A 162 6.65 14.85 -6.08
CA ALA A 162 6.56 13.95 -7.22
C ALA A 162 5.50 12.85 -6.98
N THR A 163 5.46 12.27 -5.78
CA THR A 163 4.49 11.24 -5.39
C THR A 163 3.07 11.80 -5.35
N VAL A 164 2.89 13.01 -4.79
CA VAL A 164 1.58 13.68 -4.77
C VAL A 164 1.11 13.99 -6.20
N TRP A 165 1.99 14.47 -7.07
CA TRP A 165 1.64 14.75 -8.46
C TRP A 165 1.29 13.48 -9.25
N LEU A 166 2.11 12.42 -9.12
CA LEU A 166 1.90 11.17 -9.83
C LEU A 166 0.67 10.41 -9.31
N SER A 167 0.43 10.43 -7.99
CA SER A 167 -0.76 9.81 -7.39
C SER A 167 -2.06 10.45 -7.91
N ARG A 168 -2.08 11.78 -8.13
CA ARG A 168 -3.22 12.47 -8.74
C ARG A 168 -3.44 12.05 -10.19
N LEU A 169 -2.38 11.83 -10.96
CA LEU A 169 -2.48 11.36 -12.33
C LEU A 169 -3.05 9.94 -12.40
N ILE A 170 -2.57 9.06 -11.50
CA ILE A 170 -3.04 7.67 -11.38
C ILE A 170 -4.49 7.62 -10.89
N ALA A 171 -4.86 8.43 -9.89
CA ALA A 171 -6.23 8.48 -9.36
C ALA A 171 -7.27 8.92 -10.41
N ARG A 172 -6.86 9.66 -11.44
CA ARG A 172 -7.74 9.99 -12.59
C ARG A 172 -7.98 8.80 -13.52
N GLN A 173 -7.09 7.81 -13.55
CA GLN A 173 -7.24 6.59 -14.35
C GLN A 173 -7.84 5.43 -13.55
N LEU A 174 -7.58 5.36 -12.24
CA LEU A 174 -8.10 4.34 -11.34
C LEU A 174 -9.14 4.95 -10.39
N PHE A 175 -10.42 4.70 -10.67
CA PHE A 175 -11.54 5.10 -9.81
C PHE A 175 -11.39 4.52 -8.39
N GLY A 176 -11.53 5.40 -7.38
CA GLY A 176 -11.68 5.01 -5.97
C GLY A 176 -10.41 4.98 -5.12
N ILE A 177 -9.25 5.39 -5.64
CA ILE A 177 -8.05 5.60 -4.82
C ILE A 177 -8.08 7.03 -4.29
N ALA A 178 -8.25 7.21 -2.98
CA ALA A 178 -8.09 8.52 -2.35
C ALA A 178 -6.64 9.01 -2.60
N PRO A 179 -6.43 10.13 -3.31
CA PRO A 179 -5.10 10.58 -3.65
C PRO A 179 -4.36 11.03 -2.38
N GLY A 180 -3.23 10.38 -2.11
CA GLY A 180 -2.23 10.86 -1.16
C GLY A 180 -2.66 10.79 0.31
N ASP A 181 -2.78 9.58 0.85
CA ASP A 181 -2.87 9.38 2.31
C ASP A 181 -1.61 9.95 2.99
N PRO A 182 -1.74 11.03 3.80
CA PRO A 182 -0.61 11.66 4.48
C PRO A 182 0.12 10.70 5.42
N ALA A 183 -0.59 9.74 6.01
CA ALA A 183 0.01 8.77 6.93
C ALA A 183 0.96 7.83 6.18
N THR A 184 0.55 7.33 5.01
CA THR A 184 1.40 6.50 4.15
C THR A 184 2.63 7.26 3.65
N ILE A 185 2.48 8.53 3.24
CA ILE A 185 3.61 9.37 2.79
C ILE A 185 4.58 9.62 3.95
N ALA A 186 4.07 9.95 5.14
CA ALA A 186 4.89 10.15 6.33
C ALA A 186 5.64 8.87 6.72
N ALA A 187 4.96 7.72 6.72
CA ALA A 187 5.57 6.42 7.01
C ALA A 187 6.69 6.09 6.00
N ALA A 188 6.48 6.34 4.71
CA ALA A 188 7.49 6.14 3.69
C ALA A 188 8.71 7.07 3.88
N ALA A 189 8.49 8.35 4.18
CA ALA A 189 9.55 9.32 4.44
C ALA A 189 10.39 8.94 5.67
N VAL A 190 9.73 8.53 6.76
CA VAL A 190 10.42 8.03 7.97
C VAL A 190 11.23 6.78 7.65
N THR A 191 10.65 5.83 6.91
CA THR A 191 11.32 4.58 6.54
C THR A 191 12.56 4.85 5.67
N MET A 192 12.44 5.70 4.64
CA MET A 192 13.58 6.12 3.81
C MET A 192 14.66 6.82 4.65
N THR A 193 14.26 7.65 5.62
CA THR A 193 15.20 8.35 6.49
C THR A 193 15.97 7.39 7.39
N LEU A 194 15.28 6.43 8.00
CA LEU A 194 15.91 5.40 8.82
C LEU A 194 16.87 4.53 8.01
N VAL A 195 16.44 4.07 6.85
CA VAL A 195 17.27 3.22 5.98
C VAL A 195 18.48 3.99 5.45
N GLY A 196 18.29 5.24 5.03
CA GLY A 196 19.39 6.10 4.61
C GLY A 196 20.39 6.37 5.74
N ALA A 197 19.91 6.63 6.94
CA ALA A 197 20.75 6.80 8.12
C ALA A 197 21.54 5.53 8.46
N LEU A 198 20.92 4.34 8.39
CA LEU A 198 21.58 3.06 8.61
C LEU A 198 22.64 2.77 7.55
N ALA A 199 22.34 3.03 6.28
CA ALA A 199 23.28 2.88 5.17
C ALA A 199 24.49 3.82 5.30
N GLY A 200 24.26 5.07 5.73
CA GLY A 200 25.31 6.07 5.98
C GLY A 200 26.09 5.88 7.29
N TYR A 201 25.51 5.20 8.27
CA TYR A 201 26.15 4.96 9.57
C TYR A 201 27.37 4.02 9.45
N LEU A 202 27.30 3.01 8.58
CA LEU A 202 28.42 2.09 8.36
C LEU A 202 29.70 2.80 7.85
N PRO A 203 29.66 3.59 6.75
CA PRO A 203 30.82 4.34 6.28
C PRO A 203 31.22 5.46 7.25
N ALA A 204 30.27 6.10 7.96
CA ALA A 204 30.59 7.08 9.00
C ALA A 204 31.37 6.47 10.17
N ARG A 205 30.99 5.26 10.61
CA ARG A 205 31.71 4.51 11.65
C ARG A 205 33.08 4.06 11.17
N ARG A 206 33.22 3.66 9.89
CA ARG A 206 34.54 3.40 9.29
C ARG A 206 35.42 4.65 9.34
N ALA A 207 34.91 5.81 8.94
CA ALA A 207 35.64 7.09 8.98
C ALA A 207 36.13 7.45 10.39
N ALA A 208 35.27 7.30 11.39
CA ALA A 208 35.58 7.61 12.79
C ALA A 208 36.58 6.63 13.44
N ASN A 209 36.75 5.44 12.85
CA ASN A 209 37.70 4.43 13.30
C ASN A 209 39.00 4.42 12.48
N VAL A 210 39.18 5.32 11.50
CA VAL A 210 40.46 5.46 10.80
C VAL A 210 41.51 5.89 11.81
N ASP A 211 42.57 5.09 11.91
CA ASP A 211 43.67 5.33 12.84
C ASP A 211 44.52 6.51 12.33
N PRO A 212 44.62 7.63 13.07
CA PRO A 212 45.34 8.83 12.62
C PRO A 212 46.82 8.57 12.29
N MET A 213 47.41 7.53 12.88
CA MET A 213 48.80 7.13 12.59
C MET A 213 48.98 6.45 11.23
N VAL A 214 47.93 5.82 10.68
CA VAL A 214 47.97 5.21 9.33
C VAL A 214 47.78 6.28 8.25
N ALA A 215 47.01 7.33 8.52
CA ALA A 215 46.77 8.44 7.58
C ALA A 215 48.01 9.31 7.31
N LEU A 216 49.02 9.27 8.18
CA LEU A 216 50.30 9.98 8.03
C LEU A 216 51.41 9.11 7.41
N ARG A 217 51.16 7.80 7.23
CA ARG A 217 52.17 6.82 6.79
C ARG A 217 51.97 6.32 5.35
N TYR A 218 50.96 6.82 4.66
CA TYR A 218 50.85 6.72 3.20
C TYR A 218 51.57 7.91 2.56
N GLU A 219 52.84 7.71 2.25
CA GLU A 219 53.48 8.29 1.05
C GLU A 219 52.99 7.56 -0.20
#